data_AF-A0A6L8U9H7-F1
#
_entry.id   AF-A0A6L8U9H7-F1
#
_cell.length_a   1.000
_cell.length_b   1.000
_cell.length_c   1.000
_cell.angle_alpha   90.00
_cell.angle_beta   90.00
_cell.angle_gamma   90.00
#
_symmetry.space_group_name_H-M   'P 1'
#
loop_
_entity.id
_entity.type
_entity.pdbx_description
1 polymer ?
#
loop_
_entity_poly.entity_id
_entity_poly.type
_entity_poly.pdbx_seq_one_letter_code
_entity_poly.pdbx_strand_id
1 'polypeptide(L)'
;MFYTIARTTQEAGISVTTVAVKMSVVFPIAFSIWYDAFDVLTTLKLSGIVLAVLSVFLVVFQKGKSRITAKAAILPLILFIGMGMVDTLVKYSQSTYIDIGLAPLFSTAIFASALLTGIVSLLFNHRMVQLKSVSTWLMGIALGIVNFGSTYFLILALNHVDISTGKQASGSVVFGINNLAIVALSVLAGYLLFKERPSRMNWLGIALSGVAIVLLMRSQF
;
A
#
# COMPACT_ATOMS: atom_id res chain seq x y z
N MET A 1 1.02 8.55 -9.50
CA MET A 1 1.03 8.57 -8.01
C MET A 1 2.40 8.85 -7.41
N PHE A 2 3.50 8.21 -7.83
CA PHE A 2 4.84 8.48 -7.26
C PHE A 2 5.25 9.96 -7.27
N TYR A 3 4.99 10.69 -8.36
CA TYR A 3 5.24 12.14 -8.41
C TYR A 3 4.43 12.90 -7.35
N THR A 4 3.15 12.56 -7.18
CA THR A 4 2.27 13.14 -6.16
C THR A 4 2.77 12.80 -4.75
N ILE A 5 3.33 11.61 -4.52
CA ILE A 5 3.94 11.22 -3.24
C ILE A 5 5.13 12.14 -2.93
N ALA A 6 6.01 12.35 -3.92
CA ALA A 6 7.16 13.24 -3.77
C ALA A 6 6.72 14.69 -3.47
N ARG A 7 5.77 15.21 -4.24
CA ARG A 7 5.27 16.59 -4.06
C ARG A 7 4.54 16.79 -2.73
N THR A 8 3.69 15.85 -2.34
CA THR A 8 2.98 15.92 -1.04
C THR A 8 3.97 15.82 0.12
N THR A 9 5.03 15.02 -0.02
CA THR A 9 6.09 14.93 0.97
C THR A 9 6.81 16.26 1.16
N GLN A 10 7.02 17.02 0.08
CA GLN A 10 7.64 18.33 0.13
C GLN A 10 6.71 19.41 0.71
N GLU A 11 5.42 19.39 0.36
CA GLU A 11 4.46 20.45 0.74
C GLU A 11 3.78 20.19 2.11
N ALA A 12 3.38 18.95 2.40
CA ALA A 12 2.65 18.56 3.61
C ALA A 12 3.47 17.75 4.61
N GLY A 13 4.68 17.32 4.22
CA GLY A 13 5.60 16.55 5.05
C GLY A 13 5.43 15.04 4.91
N ILE A 14 6.49 14.31 5.29
CA ILE A 14 6.56 12.84 5.20
C ILE A 14 5.42 12.19 5.98
N SER A 15 5.16 12.61 7.23
CA SER A 15 4.14 12.00 8.09
C SER A 15 2.74 12.06 7.45
N VAL A 16 2.31 13.22 6.95
CA VAL A 16 0.99 13.40 6.32
C VAL A 16 0.87 12.55 5.05
N THR A 17 1.92 12.54 4.22
CA THR A 17 1.97 11.68 3.03
C THR A 17 1.84 10.20 3.40
N THR A 18 2.58 9.75 4.40
CA THR A 18 2.53 8.36 4.85
C THR A 18 1.14 8.00 5.41
N VAL A 19 0.49 8.91 6.16
CA VAL A 19 -0.89 8.67 6.65
C VAL A 19 -1.82 8.49 5.46
N ALA A 20 -1.81 9.43 4.50
CA ALA A 20 -2.68 9.39 3.33
C ALA A 20 -2.48 8.10 2.51
N VAL A 21 -1.23 7.70 2.26
CA VAL A 21 -0.93 6.49 1.49
C VAL A 21 -1.31 5.22 2.24
N LYS A 22 -1.06 5.12 3.54
CA LYS A 22 -1.33 3.88 4.29
C LYS A 22 -2.81 3.71 4.62
N MET A 23 -3.52 4.81 4.87
CA MET A 23 -4.96 4.79 5.10
C MET A 23 -5.77 4.43 3.87
N SER A 24 -5.23 4.60 2.65
CA SER A 24 -5.96 4.29 1.43
C SER A 24 -6.34 2.81 1.30
N VAL A 25 -5.78 1.92 2.14
CA VAL A 25 -6.13 0.50 2.21
C VAL A 25 -7.63 0.26 2.48
N VAL A 26 -8.35 1.25 3.02
CA VAL A 26 -9.80 1.16 3.20
C VAL A 26 -10.54 0.95 1.87
N PHE A 27 -10.06 1.54 0.77
CA PHE A 27 -10.69 1.40 -0.55
C PHE A 27 -10.63 -0.04 -1.11
N PRO A 28 -9.46 -0.68 -1.26
CA PRO A 28 -9.41 -2.05 -1.77
C PRO A 28 -10.09 -3.04 -0.82
N ILE A 29 -10.08 -2.82 0.51
CA ILE A 29 -10.82 -3.64 1.47
C ILE A 29 -12.33 -3.53 1.23
N ALA A 30 -12.86 -2.30 1.15
CA ALA A 30 -14.28 -2.07 0.92
C ALA A 30 -14.72 -2.63 -0.43
N PHE A 31 -13.91 -2.45 -1.47
CA PHE A 31 -14.17 -3.01 -2.79
C PHE A 31 -14.15 -4.54 -2.78
N SER A 32 -13.18 -5.16 -2.11
CA SER A 32 -13.10 -6.63 -2.00
C SER A 32 -14.35 -7.22 -1.35
N ILE A 33 -14.84 -6.62 -0.26
CA ILE A 33 -16.08 -7.07 0.42
C ILE A 33 -17.31 -6.87 -0.47
N TRP A 34 -17.34 -5.80 -1.26
CA TRP A 34 -18.47 -5.50 -2.15
C TRP A 34 -18.48 -6.37 -3.41
N TYR A 35 -17.31 -6.64 -4.00
CA TYR A 35 -17.18 -7.32 -5.28
C TYR A 35 -17.09 -8.85 -5.15
N ASP A 36 -16.33 -9.35 -4.18
CA ASP A 36 -16.14 -10.79 -4.01
C ASP A 36 -17.25 -11.36 -3.12
N ALA A 37 -18.18 -12.13 -3.72
CA ALA A 37 -19.31 -12.74 -3.00
C ALA A 37 -18.89 -13.66 -1.84
N PHE A 38 -17.67 -14.20 -1.87
CA PHE A 38 -17.11 -15.05 -0.83
C PHE A 38 -16.41 -14.27 0.29
N ASP A 39 -16.17 -12.98 0.11
CA ASP A 39 -15.57 -12.09 1.11
C ASP A 39 -16.63 -11.56 2.09
N VAL A 40 -17.34 -12.49 2.74
CA VAL A 40 -18.46 -12.16 3.63
C VAL A 40 -17.95 -11.41 4.86
N LEU A 41 -18.63 -10.31 5.17
CA LEU A 41 -18.34 -9.49 6.34
C LEU A 41 -18.87 -10.18 7.61
N THR A 42 -18.01 -10.94 8.28
CA THR A 42 -18.30 -11.48 9.61
C THR A 42 -17.98 -10.44 10.69
N THR A 43 -18.61 -10.56 11.87
CA THR A 43 -18.32 -9.68 13.02
C THR A 43 -16.83 -9.72 13.39
N LEU A 44 -16.19 -10.89 13.25
CA LEU A 44 -14.75 -11.07 13.48
C LEU A 44 -13.93 -10.29 12.45
N LYS A 45 -14.26 -10.42 11.15
CA LYS A 45 -13.57 -9.70 10.06
C LYS A 45 -13.72 -8.19 10.22
N LEU A 46 -14.92 -7.70 10.53
CA LEU A 46 -15.18 -6.29 10.78
C LEU A 46 -14.32 -5.75 11.94
N SER A 47 -14.26 -6.49 13.05
CA SER A 47 -13.42 -6.10 14.19
C SER A 47 -11.92 -6.03 13.81
N GLY A 48 -11.44 -6.98 13.00
CA GLY A 48 -10.08 -7.00 12.46
C GLY A 48 -9.79 -5.80 11.56
N ILE A 49 -10.72 -5.45 10.66
CA ILE A 49 -10.57 -4.28 9.76
C ILE A 49 -10.54 -2.98 10.56
N VAL A 50 -11.45 -2.80 11.51
CA VAL A 50 -11.48 -1.60 12.37
C VAL A 50 -10.17 -1.47 13.15
N LEU A 51 -9.71 -2.57 13.75
CA LEU A 51 -8.42 -2.60 14.43
C LEU A 51 -7.25 -2.33 13.49
N ALA A 52 -7.30 -2.81 12.24
CA ALA A 52 -6.27 -2.56 11.25
C ALA A 52 -6.15 -1.06 10.95
N VAL A 53 -7.26 -0.39 10.66
CA VAL A 53 -7.28 1.06 10.38
C VAL A 53 -6.80 1.85 11.60
N LEU A 54 -7.28 1.51 12.81
CA LEU A 54 -6.84 2.16 14.04
C LEU A 54 -5.35 1.96 14.31
N SER A 55 -4.84 0.74 14.08
CA SER A 55 -3.43 0.40 14.20
C SER A 55 -2.58 1.27 13.27
N VAL A 56 -2.89 1.29 11.97
CA VAL A 56 -2.16 2.12 11.00
C VAL A 56 -2.20 3.58 11.42
N PHE A 57 -3.33 4.05 11.98
CA PHE A 57 -3.45 5.44 12.41
C PHE A 57 -2.49 5.72 13.55
N LEU A 58 -2.45 4.87 14.57
CA LEU A 58 -1.56 5.02 15.72
C LEU A 58 -0.08 4.90 15.34
N VAL A 59 0.26 4.03 14.38
CA VAL A 59 1.65 3.86 13.91
C VAL A 59 2.10 5.05 13.07
N VAL A 60 1.23 5.64 12.26
CA VAL A 60 1.65 6.72 11.35
C VAL A 60 1.46 8.11 11.96
N PHE A 61 0.54 8.24 12.92
CA PHE A 61 0.29 9.50 13.62
C PHE A 61 1.52 9.91 14.45
N GLN A 62 2.06 11.09 14.13
CA GLN A 62 3.11 11.74 14.91
C GLN A 62 2.58 13.02 15.52
N LYS A 63 2.85 13.24 16.82
CA LYS A 63 2.52 14.49 17.50
C LYS A 63 3.44 15.60 16.99
N GLY A 64 2.94 16.44 16.08
CA GLY A 64 3.66 17.60 15.54
C GLY A 64 2.70 18.74 15.19
N LYS A 65 3.10 19.98 15.51
CA LYS A 65 2.32 21.22 15.28
C LYS A 65 2.32 21.62 13.80
N SER A 66 1.76 20.80 12.92
CA SER A 66 1.51 21.21 11.53
C SER A 66 0.04 21.61 11.40
N ARG A 67 -0.25 22.92 11.45
CA ARG A 67 -1.53 23.42 10.96
C ARG A 67 -1.48 23.34 9.43
N ILE A 68 -1.99 22.25 8.88
CA ILE A 68 -2.17 22.11 7.43
C ILE A 68 -3.26 23.12 7.02
N THR A 69 -2.92 24.06 6.14
CA THR A 69 -3.91 24.93 5.50
C THR A 69 -4.78 24.13 4.55
N ALA A 70 -6.05 24.51 4.36
CA ALA A 70 -6.99 23.78 3.51
C ALA A 70 -6.45 23.52 2.08
N LYS A 71 -5.68 24.46 1.51
CA LYS A 71 -5.00 24.27 0.21
C LYS A 71 -3.91 23.19 0.24
N ALA A 72 -3.16 23.08 1.34
CA ALA A 72 -2.11 22.07 1.52
C ALA A 72 -2.67 20.66 1.80
N ALA A 73 -3.97 20.55 2.16
CA ALA A 73 -4.65 19.27 2.36
C ALA A 73 -5.13 18.61 1.06
N ILE A 74 -5.17 19.35 -0.06
CA ILE A 74 -5.65 18.84 -1.35
C ILE A 74 -4.73 17.72 -1.86
N LEU A 75 -3.42 17.90 -1.78
CA LEU A 75 -2.45 16.90 -2.26
C LEU A 75 -2.52 15.59 -1.45
N PRO A 76 -2.53 15.60 -0.10
CA PRO A 76 -2.81 14.40 0.69
C PRO A 76 -4.14 13.72 0.35
N LEU A 77 -5.19 14.49 0.07
CA LEU A 77 -6.50 13.93 -0.30
C LEU A 77 -6.45 13.23 -1.67
N ILE A 78 -5.83 13.86 -2.66
CA ILE A 78 -5.59 13.26 -3.98
C ILE A 78 -4.75 11.99 -3.84
N LEU A 79 -3.75 11.99 -2.95
CA LEU A 79 -2.96 10.80 -2.66
C LEU A 79 -3.80 9.68 -2.04
N PHE A 80 -4.59 9.98 -1.02
CA PHE A 80 -5.45 9.02 -0.35
C PHE A 80 -6.41 8.34 -1.32
N ILE A 81 -7.12 9.14 -2.13
CA ILE A 81 -8.07 8.62 -3.13
C ILE A 81 -7.32 7.88 -4.25
N GLY A 82 -6.27 8.48 -4.80
CA GLY A 82 -5.55 7.92 -5.93
C GLY A 82 -4.84 6.59 -5.60
N MET A 83 -4.24 6.47 -4.41
CA MET A 83 -3.63 5.21 -3.98
C MET A 83 -4.70 4.15 -3.72
N GLY A 84 -5.83 4.53 -3.12
CA GLY A 84 -6.95 3.63 -2.90
C GLY A 84 -7.54 3.11 -4.21
N MET A 85 -7.66 3.98 -5.22
CA MET A 85 -8.08 3.61 -6.57
C MET A 85 -7.09 2.68 -7.25
N VAL A 86 -5.77 2.93 -7.14
CA VAL A 86 -4.74 2.05 -7.71
C VAL A 86 -4.87 0.64 -7.14
N ASP A 87 -4.91 0.49 -5.81
CA ASP A 87 -5.02 -0.83 -5.17
C ASP A 87 -6.34 -1.53 -5.51
N THR A 88 -7.44 -0.76 -5.59
CA THR A 88 -8.76 -1.25 -5.99
C THR A 88 -8.76 -1.74 -7.44
N LEU A 89 -8.12 -1.00 -8.35
CA LEU A 89 -7.97 -1.41 -9.76
C LEU A 89 -7.13 -2.67 -9.88
N VAL A 90 -6.06 -2.81 -9.10
CA VAL A 90 -5.29 -4.06 -9.04
C VAL A 90 -6.16 -5.23 -8.60
N LYS A 91 -6.98 -5.04 -7.55
CA LYS A 91 -7.92 -6.06 -7.07
C LYS A 91 -8.98 -6.40 -8.13
N TYR A 92 -9.57 -5.41 -8.78
CA TYR A 92 -10.53 -5.60 -9.85
C TYR A 92 -9.92 -6.35 -11.04
N SER A 93 -8.73 -5.93 -11.48
CA SER A 93 -8.02 -6.63 -12.55
C SER A 93 -7.72 -8.08 -12.17
N GLN A 94 -7.28 -8.31 -10.92
CA GLN A 94 -7.05 -9.65 -10.41
C GLN A 94 -8.31 -10.53 -10.47
N SER A 95 -9.43 -10.05 -9.94
CA SER A 95 -10.66 -10.84 -9.85
C SER A 95 -11.31 -11.10 -11.23
N THR A 96 -11.15 -10.18 -12.19
CA THR A 96 -11.83 -10.27 -13.50
C THR A 96 -10.98 -10.88 -14.62
N TYR A 97 -9.65 -10.67 -14.61
CA TYR A 97 -8.81 -10.95 -15.78
C TYR A 97 -7.54 -11.77 -15.49
N ILE A 98 -7.18 -12.03 -14.23
CA ILE A 98 -5.88 -12.64 -13.89
C ILE A 98 -6.07 -14.00 -13.22
N ASP A 99 -6.04 -15.06 -14.03
CA ASP A 99 -5.81 -16.42 -13.52
C ASP A 99 -4.39 -16.55 -12.93
N ILE A 100 -4.17 -17.59 -12.11
CA ILE A 100 -2.92 -17.85 -11.37
C ILE A 100 -1.68 -17.77 -12.29
N GLY A 101 -1.78 -18.25 -13.54
CA GLY A 101 -0.68 -18.23 -14.53
C GLY A 101 -0.41 -16.87 -15.19
N LEU A 102 -1.31 -15.90 -15.09
CA LEU A 102 -1.22 -14.60 -15.76
C LEU A 102 -0.63 -13.50 -14.86
N ALA A 103 -0.35 -13.77 -13.58
CA ALA A 103 0.22 -12.80 -12.65
C ALA A 103 1.55 -12.17 -13.12
N PRO A 104 2.52 -12.91 -13.70
CA PRO A 104 3.75 -12.33 -14.25
C PRO A 104 3.45 -11.42 -15.45
N LEU A 105 2.54 -11.83 -16.34
CA LEU A 105 2.18 -11.06 -17.54
C LEU A 105 1.50 -9.75 -17.18
N PHE A 106 0.57 -9.77 -16.22
CA PHE A 106 -0.08 -8.55 -15.74
C PHE A 106 0.90 -7.58 -15.09
N SER A 107 1.78 -8.08 -14.21
CA SER A 107 2.81 -7.26 -13.57
C SER A 107 3.75 -6.65 -14.63
N THR A 108 4.11 -7.43 -15.66
CA THR A 108 4.92 -6.94 -16.78
C THR A 108 4.20 -5.86 -17.58
N ALA A 109 2.90 -6.03 -17.86
CA ALA A 109 2.10 -5.05 -18.57
C ALA A 109 1.97 -3.72 -17.80
N ILE A 110 1.76 -3.77 -16.48
CA ILE A 110 1.78 -2.58 -15.62
C ILE A 110 3.11 -1.86 -15.75
N PHE A 111 4.23 -2.57 -15.61
CA PHE A 111 5.55 -1.93 -15.65
C PHE A 111 5.95 -1.45 -17.05
N ALA A 112 5.51 -2.14 -18.11
CA ALA A 112 5.65 -1.67 -19.48
C ALA A 112 4.86 -0.37 -19.71
N SER A 113 3.62 -0.29 -19.21
CA SER A 113 2.83 0.95 -19.26
C SER A 113 3.47 2.08 -18.44
N ALA A 114 4.08 1.77 -17.29
CA ALA A 114 4.84 2.72 -16.48
C ALA A 114 6.10 3.23 -17.21
N LEU A 115 6.79 2.35 -17.96
CA LEU A 115 7.93 2.73 -18.80
C LEU A 115 7.50 3.69 -19.91
N LEU A 116 6.42 3.37 -20.64
CA LEU A 116 5.89 4.21 -21.72
C LEU A 116 5.46 5.59 -21.19
N THR A 117 4.71 5.63 -20.10
CA THR A 117 4.30 6.90 -19.46
C THR A 117 5.50 7.69 -18.95
N GLY A 118 6.55 7.01 -18.45
CA GLY A 118 7.82 7.63 -18.09
C GLY A 118 8.55 8.26 -19.28
N ILE A 119 8.63 7.56 -20.41
CA ILE A 119 9.21 8.09 -21.66
C ILE A 119 8.42 9.31 -22.14
N VAL A 120 7.09 9.21 -22.20
CA VAL A 120 6.22 10.33 -22.58
C VAL A 120 6.43 11.52 -21.65
N SER A 121 6.47 11.29 -20.34
CA SER A 121 6.73 12.36 -19.36
C SER A 121 8.10 13.01 -19.55
N LEU A 122 9.10 12.28 -20.04
CA LEU A 122 10.43 12.83 -20.31
C LEU A 122 10.41 13.79 -21.51
N LEU A 123 9.60 13.51 -22.53
CA LEU A 123 9.47 14.38 -23.71
C LEU A 123 8.92 15.77 -23.35
N PHE A 124 8.05 15.85 -22.34
CA PHE A 124 7.47 17.11 -21.88
C PHE A 124 8.30 17.84 -20.82
N ASN A 125 9.32 17.18 -20.25
CA ASN A 125 10.04 17.71 -19.09
C ASN A 125 11.53 17.90 -19.43
N HIS A 126 11.94 19.16 -19.64
CA HIS A 126 13.28 19.53 -20.12
C HIS A 126 14.41 19.31 -19.08
N ARG A 127 14.14 18.64 -17.96
CA ARG A 127 15.12 18.34 -16.90
C ARG A 127 15.91 17.04 -17.16
N MET A 128 16.37 16.83 -18.39
CA MET A 128 17.20 15.65 -18.77
C MET A 128 18.55 15.60 -18.05
N VAL A 129 18.95 16.68 -17.37
CA VAL A 129 20.23 16.81 -16.65
C VAL A 129 20.37 15.78 -15.51
N GLN A 130 19.27 15.35 -14.89
CA GLN A 130 19.30 14.39 -13.78
C GLN A 130 19.55 12.93 -14.23
N LEU A 131 19.39 12.60 -15.51
CA LEU A 131 19.60 11.26 -16.05
C LEU A 131 21.08 10.91 -16.30
N LYS A 132 21.99 11.86 -16.13
CA LYS A 132 23.42 11.68 -16.39
C LYS A 132 24.16 10.90 -15.31
N SER A 133 23.58 10.75 -14.12
CA SER A 133 24.21 10.05 -13.00
C SER A 133 23.94 8.55 -13.06
N VAL A 134 25.00 7.74 -13.10
CA VAL A 134 24.91 6.26 -13.02
C VAL A 134 24.17 5.82 -11.74
N SER A 135 24.32 6.55 -10.64
CA SER A 135 23.60 6.28 -9.40
C SER A 135 22.08 6.40 -9.56
N THR A 136 21.61 7.33 -10.40
CA THR A 136 20.17 7.49 -10.67
C THR A 136 19.61 6.26 -11.38
N TRP A 137 20.35 5.71 -12.34
CA TRP A 137 19.98 4.47 -13.03
C TRP A 137 19.98 3.27 -12.09
N LEU A 138 21.04 3.09 -11.29
CA LEU A 138 21.13 1.98 -10.35
C LEU A 138 20.01 2.01 -9.30
N MET A 139 19.74 3.17 -8.70
CA MET A 139 18.66 3.31 -7.72
C MET A 139 17.28 3.16 -8.37
N GLY A 140 17.10 3.65 -9.59
CA GLY A 140 15.86 3.48 -10.35
C GLY A 140 15.58 2.02 -10.69
N ILE A 141 16.59 1.27 -11.15
CA ILE A 141 16.48 -0.16 -11.44
C ILE A 141 16.19 -0.94 -10.15
N ALA A 142 16.94 -0.70 -9.08
CA ALA A 142 16.72 -1.37 -7.80
C ALA A 142 15.30 -1.11 -7.26
N LEU A 143 14.84 0.14 -7.30
CA LEU A 143 13.49 0.50 -6.90
C LEU A 143 12.44 -0.18 -7.79
N GLY A 144 12.67 -0.25 -9.11
CA GLY A 144 11.80 -0.92 -10.07
C GLY A 144 11.67 -2.42 -9.78
N ILE A 145 12.79 -3.12 -9.54
CA ILE A 145 12.81 -4.55 -9.21
C ILE A 145 12.02 -4.82 -7.92
N VAL A 146 12.24 -4.03 -6.88
CA VAL A 146 11.52 -4.19 -5.59
C VAL A 146 10.02 -3.94 -5.76
N ASN A 147 9.61 -2.91 -6.52
CA ASN A 147 8.20 -2.63 -6.77
C ASN A 147 7.54 -3.72 -7.63
N PHE A 148 8.26 -4.25 -8.63
CA PHE A 148 7.77 -5.35 -9.46
C PHE A 148 7.52 -6.58 -8.60
N GLY A 149 8.51 -6.97 -7.79
CA GLY A 149 8.38 -8.08 -6.85
C GLY A 149 7.21 -7.87 -5.89
N SER A 150 7.09 -6.68 -5.29
CA SER A 150 5.97 -6.36 -4.38
C SER A 150 4.60 -6.52 -5.05
N THR A 151 4.44 -6.07 -6.29
CA THR A 151 3.17 -6.17 -7.02
C THR A 151 2.88 -7.62 -7.41
N TYR A 152 3.90 -8.31 -7.91
CA TYR A 152 3.82 -9.72 -8.29
C TYR A 152 3.40 -10.62 -7.12
N PHE A 153 4.07 -10.50 -5.98
CA PHE A 153 3.75 -11.29 -4.79
C PHE A 153 2.40 -10.93 -4.19
N LEU A 154 1.96 -9.66 -4.29
CA LEU A 154 0.61 -9.28 -3.87
C LEU A 154 -0.47 -9.98 -4.70
N ILE A 155 -0.31 -10.01 -6.02
CA ILE A 155 -1.25 -10.72 -6.91
C ILE A 155 -1.21 -12.21 -6.63
N LEU A 156 -0.03 -12.78 -6.42
CA LEU A 156 0.10 -14.20 -6.08
C LEU A 156 -0.60 -14.53 -4.76
N ALA A 157 -0.51 -13.65 -3.77
CA ALA A 157 -1.22 -13.81 -2.49
C ALA A 157 -2.75 -13.70 -2.66
N LEU A 158 -3.23 -12.78 -3.50
CA LEU A 158 -4.66 -12.65 -3.82
C LEU A 158 -5.20 -13.86 -4.60
N ASN A 159 -4.38 -14.47 -5.45
CA ASN A 159 -4.70 -15.66 -6.22
C ASN A 159 -4.44 -16.97 -5.46
N HIS A 160 -3.89 -16.90 -4.25
CA HIS A 160 -3.61 -18.09 -3.46
C HIS A 160 -4.92 -18.76 -3.05
N VAL A 161 -5.02 -20.05 -3.36
CA VAL A 161 -6.11 -20.91 -2.93
C VAL A 161 -5.61 -21.72 -1.75
N ASP A 162 -6.26 -21.57 -0.60
CA ASP A 162 -5.91 -22.34 0.58
C ASP A 162 -6.27 -23.82 0.34
N ILE A 163 -5.26 -24.68 0.48
CA ILE A 163 -5.36 -26.12 0.22
C ILE A 163 -6.35 -26.80 1.18
N SER A 164 -6.55 -26.23 2.38
CA SER A 164 -7.42 -26.79 3.41
C SER A 164 -8.90 -26.44 3.24
N THR A 165 -9.20 -25.28 2.66
CA THR A 165 -10.59 -24.80 2.48
C THR A 165 -11.06 -24.80 1.03
N GLY A 166 -10.13 -24.91 0.07
CA GLY A 166 -10.40 -24.79 -1.37
C GLY A 166 -10.85 -23.40 -1.81
N LYS A 167 -10.75 -22.39 -0.92
CA LYS A 167 -11.19 -21.01 -1.19
C LYS A 167 -10.01 -20.11 -1.50
N GLN A 168 -10.24 -19.14 -2.38
CA GLN A 168 -9.29 -18.05 -2.60
C GLN A 168 -9.19 -17.16 -1.36
N ALA A 169 -7.99 -16.66 -1.09
CA ALA A 169 -7.75 -15.71 -0.01
C ALA A 169 -8.62 -14.46 -0.19
N SER A 170 -9.39 -14.09 0.84
CA SER A 170 -10.24 -12.90 0.76
C SER A 170 -9.37 -11.64 0.63
N GLY A 171 -9.65 -10.80 -0.38
CA GLY A 171 -8.83 -9.61 -0.64
C GLY A 171 -8.81 -8.64 0.52
N SER A 172 -9.90 -8.51 1.27
CA SER A 172 -9.98 -7.67 2.48
C SER A 172 -8.91 -8.03 3.53
N VAL A 173 -8.60 -9.31 3.67
CA VAL A 173 -7.59 -9.81 4.59
C VAL A 173 -6.19 -9.66 4.01
N VAL A 174 -5.99 -10.00 2.73
CA VAL A 174 -4.67 -9.86 2.08
C VAL A 174 -4.22 -8.40 2.08
N PHE A 175 -5.07 -7.46 1.66
CA PHE A 175 -4.76 -6.03 1.71
C PHE A 175 -4.56 -5.52 3.13
N GLY A 176 -5.40 -5.96 4.08
CA GLY A 176 -5.28 -5.60 5.49
C GLY A 176 -3.95 -6.06 6.11
N ILE A 177 -3.60 -7.34 5.97
CA ILE A 177 -2.36 -7.92 6.48
C ILE A 177 -1.15 -7.26 5.81
N ASN A 178 -1.16 -7.12 4.48
CA ASN A 178 -0.04 -6.52 3.75
C ASN A 178 0.23 -5.08 4.23
N ASN A 179 -0.82 -4.25 4.35
CA ASN A 179 -0.66 -2.88 4.80
C ASN A 179 -0.16 -2.80 6.25
N LEU A 180 -0.72 -3.62 7.15
CA LEU A 180 -0.29 -3.70 8.55
C LEU A 180 1.16 -4.16 8.68
N ALA A 181 1.55 -5.21 7.96
CA ALA A 181 2.90 -5.75 7.95
C ALA A 181 3.90 -4.70 7.47
N ILE A 182 3.62 -4.01 6.36
CA ILE A 182 4.51 -2.96 5.85
C ILE A 182 4.68 -1.85 6.88
N VAL A 183 3.59 -1.40 7.50
CA VAL A 183 3.62 -0.29 8.47
C VAL A 183 4.39 -0.68 9.74
N ALA A 184 4.11 -1.85 10.31
CA ALA A 184 4.80 -2.35 11.49
C ALA A 184 6.29 -2.62 11.22
N LEU A 185 6.62 -3.30 10.12
CA LEU A 185 8.00 -3.58 9.73
C LEU A 185 8.79 -2.31 9.40
N SER A 186 8.14 -1.29 8.82
CA SER A 186 8.80 -0.01 8.54
C SER A 186 9.25 0.69 9.84
N VAL A 187 8.42 0.67 10.88
CA VAL A 187 8.80 1.26 12.18
C VAL A 187 9.84 0.42 12.91
N LEU A 188 9.75 -0.91 12.84
CA LEU A 188 10.77 -1.80 13.39
C LEU A 188 12.13 -1.62 12.69
N ALA A 189 12.12 -1.51 11.35
CA ALA A 189 13.32 -1.22 10.57
C ALA A 189 13.87 0.18 10.91
N GLY A 190 13.00 1.19 11.07
CA GLY A 190 13.36 2.53 11.56
C GLY A 190 14.09 2.50 12.90
N TYR A 191 13.55 1.74 13.85
CA TYR A 191 14.14 1.53 15.17
C TYR A 191 15.48 0.79 15.12
N LEU A 192 15.59 -0.29 14.34
CA LEU A 192 16.78 -1.14 14.31
C LEU A 192 17.94 -0.55 13.49
N LEU A 193 17.64 -0.03 12.29
CA LEU A 193 18.66 0.45 11.34
C LEU A 193 19.06 1.90 11.62
N PHE A 194 18.09 2.76 11.91
CA PHE A 194 18.30 4.21 12.08
C PHE A 194 18.29 4.65 13.54
N LYS A 195 18.04 3.74 14.48
CA LYS A 195 17.97 4.03 15.93
C LYS A 195 16.95 5.12 16.26
N GLU A 196 15.89 5.22 15.45
CA GLU A 196 14.76 6.11 15.75
C GLU A 196 14.12 5.70 17.06
N ARG A 197 13.45 6.63 17.76
CA ARG A 197 12.75 6.33 19.02
C ARG A 197 11.24 6.38 18.77
N PRO A 198 10.58 5.23 18.50
CA PRO A 198 9.14 5.21 18.30
C PRO A 198 8.44 5.71 19.57
N SER A 199 7.38 6.50 19.39
CA SER A 199 6.59 6.95 20.53
C SER A 199 5.78 5.79 21.12
N ARG A 200 5.24 5.99 22.33
CA ARG A 200 4.31 5.02 22.95
C ARG A 200 3.10 4.73 22.06
N MET A 201 2.63 5.70 21.27
CA MET A 201 1.52 5.50 20.33
C MET A 201 1.93 4.60 19.17
N ASN A 202 3.15 4.73 18.66
CA ASN A 202 3.65 3.85 17.60
C ASN A 202 3.76 2.40 18.10
N TRP A 203 4.27 2.20 19.30
CA TRP A 203 4.34 0.86 19.92
C TRP A 203 2.96 0.24 20.15
N LEU A 204 1.99 1.04 20.63
CA LEU A 204 0.61 0.58 20.76
C LEU A 204 0.01 0.19 19.41
N GLY A 205 0.26 1.00 18.37
CA GLY A 205 -0.14 0.69 17.00
C GLY A 205 0.47 -0.62 16.50
N ILE A 206 1.77 -0.87 16.72
CA ILE A 206 2.43 -2.13 16.36
C ILE A 206 1.78 -3.31 17.09
N ALA A 207 1.52 -3.20 18.39
CA ALA A 207 0.84 -4.26 19.14
C ALA A 207 -0.57 -4.54 18.58
N LEU A 208 -1.35 -3.49 18.28
CA LEU A 208 -2.66 -3.59 17.66
C LEU A 208 -2.60 -4.21 16.26
N SER A 209 -1.55 -3.93 15.48
CA SER A 209 -1.35 -4.53 14.16
C SER A 209 -1.25 -6.06 14.26
N GLY A 210 -0.52 -6.57 15.26
CA GLY A 210 -0.41 -8.00 15.50
C GLY A 210 -1.75 -8.64 15.84
N VAL A 211 -2.53 -8.00 16.72
CA VAL A 211 -3.88 -8.48 17.08
C VAL A 211 -4.81 -8.46 15.87
N ALA A 212 -4.78 -7.38 15.08
CA ALA A 212 -5.59 -7.25 13.87
C ALA A 212 -5.25 -8.33 12.83
N ILE A 213 -3.95 -8.61 12.61
CA ILE A 213 -3.51 -9.69 11.70
C ILE A 213 -4.07 -11.04 12.17
N VAL A 214 -3.95 -11.37 13.45
CA VAL A 214 -4.47 -12.65 13.99
C VAL A 214 -6.00 -12.76 13.81
N LEU A 215 -6.74 -11.69 14.05
CA LEU A 215 -8.19 -11.66 13.85
C LEU A 215 -8.57 -11.82 12.38
N LEU A 216 -7.89 -11.11 11.48
CA LEU A 216 -8.12 -11.21 10.04
C LEU A 216 -7.80 -12.61 9.52
N MET A 217 -6.67 -13.19 9.94
CA MET A 217 -6.31 -14.57 9.60
C MET A 217 -7.37 -15.56 10.10
N ARG A 218 -7.82 -15.44 11.35
CA ARG A 218 -8.88 -16.31 11.87
C ARG A 218 -10.23 -16.12 11.18
N SER A 219 -10.48 -14.93 10.62
CA SER A 219 -11.72 -14.68 9.87
C SER A 219 -11.72 -15.23 8.44
N GLN A 220 -10.57 -15.70 7.95
CA GLN A 220 -10.45 -16.37 6.64
C GLN A 220 -10.95 -17.82 6.68
N PHE A 221 -10.83 -18.48 7.84
CA PHE A 221 -11.17 -19.89 8.07
C PHE A 221 -12.57 -20.01 8.68
#